data_AF-A0A6J6HMQ6-F1
#
_entry.id   AF-A0A6J6HMQ6-F1
#
_cell.length_a   1.000
_cell.length_b   1.000
_cell.length_c   1.000
_cell.angle_alpha   90.00
_cell.angle_beta   90.00
_cell.angle_gamma   90.00
#
_symmetry.space_group_name_H-M   'P 1'
#
loop_
_entity.id
_entity.type
_entity.pdbx_description
1 polymer ?
#
loop_
_entity_poly.entity_id
_entity_poly.type
_entity_poly.pdbx_seq_one_letter_code
_entity_poly.pdbx_strand_id
1 'polypeptide(L)' 'MRDAILGGLVVAVIDNGMGLLGYAAGIKFIVTGAVLLVSAGVDAISRRGSAV' A
#
# COMPACT_ATOMS: atom_id res chain seq x y z
N MET A 1 -1.36 -14.11 -5.12
CA MET A 1 -1.87 -13.52 -6.39
C MET A 1 -2.96 -12.49 -6.10
N ARG A 2 -4.13 -12.88 -5.56
CA ARG A 2 -5.23 -11.94 -5.23
C ARG A 2 -4.84 -10.80 -4.27
N ASP A 3 -4.05 -11.07 -3.24
CA ASP A 3 -3.68 -10.08 -2.21
C ASP A 3 -2.74 -9.01 -2.77
N ALA A 4 -1.82 -9.41 -3.67
CA ALA A 4 -0.93 -8.50 -4.39
C ALA A 4 -1.68 -7.60 -5.39
N ILE A 5 -2.73 -8.12 -6.02
CA ILE A 5 -3.59 -7.34 -6.94
C ILE A 5 -4.39 -6.30 -6.15
N LEU A 6 -4.96 -6.68 -5.00
CA LEU A 6 -5.65 -5.77 -4.09
C LEU A 6 -4.72 -4.68 -3.56
N GLY A 7 -3.51 -5.03 -3.14
CA GLY A 7 -2.49 -4.05 -2.70
C GLY A 7 -2.12 -3.06 -3.81
N GLY A 8 -1.88 -3.54 -5.03
CA GLY A 8 -1.59 -2.69 -6.18
C GLY A 8 -2.74 -1.76 -6.56
N LEU A 9 -3.99 -2.24 -6.46
CA LEU A 9 -5.18 -1.44 -6.70
C LEU A 9 -5.33 -0.30 -5.68
N VAL A 10 -5.10 -0.59 -4.39
CA VAL A 10 -5.17 0.42 -3.32
C VAL A 10 -4.15 1.53 -3.55
N VAL A 11 -2.90 1.18 -3.91
CA VAL A 11 -1.86 2.18 -4.21
C VAL A 11 -2.26 3.06 -5.40
N ALA A 12 -2.84 2.49 -6.46
CA ALA A 12 -3.31 3.24 -7.61
C ALA A 12 -4.44 4.21 -7.26
N VAL A 13 -5.41 3.79 -6.43
CA VAL A 13 -6.51 4.66 -5.97
C VAL A 13 -5.97 5.82 -5.13
N ILE A 14 -4.98 5.55 -4.27
CA ILE A 14 -4.33 6.58 -3.44
C ILE A 14 -3.61 7.62 -4.30
N ASP A 15 -2.85 7.19 -5.30
CA ASP A 15 -2.16 8.13 -6.21
C ASP A 15 -3.15 9.01 -6.98
N ASN A 16 -4.25 8.42 -7.47
CA ASN A 16 -5.31 9.16 -8.15
C ASN A 16 -6.00 10.19 -7.22
N GLY A 17 -6.36 9.80 -6.00
CA GLY A 17 -6.97 10.71 -5.01
C GLY A 17 -6.03 11.85 -4.60
N MET A 18 -4.74 11.56 -4.40
CA MET A 18 -3.75 12.59 -4.08
C MET A 18 -3.47 13.52 -5.26
N GLY A 19 -3.55 13.01 -6.49
CA GLY A 19 -3.49 13.81 -7.72
C GLY A 19 -4.62 14.82 -7.81
N LEU A 20 -5.86 14.41 -7.48
CA LEU A 20 -7.03 15.30 -7.48
C LEU A 20 -6.95 16.38 -6.39
N LEU A 21 -6.36 16.07 -5.23
CA LEU A 21 -6.18 17.00 -4.11
C LEU A 21 -4.97 17.93 -4.27
N GLY A 22 -4.18 17.80 -5.34
CA GLY A 22 -3.02 18.64 -5.61
C GLY A 22 -1.87 18.46 -4.62
N TYR A 23 -1.77 17.31 -3.95
CA TYR A 23 -0.70 17.06 -2.99
C TYR A 23 0.68 17.04 -3.66
N ALA A 24 1.65 17.69 -3.00
CA ALA A 24 3.04 17.73 -3.44
C ALA A 24 3.66 16.31 -3.48
N ALA A 25 4.64 16.12 -4.37
CA ALA A 25 5.28 14.81 -4.59
C ALA A 25 5.84 14.17 -3.30
N GLY A 26 6.32 14.98 -2.35
CA GLY A 26 6.81 14.50 -1.05
C GLY A 26 5.73 13.79 -0.22
N ILE A 27 4.50 14.31 -0.21
CA ILE A 27 3.37 13.67 0.48
C ILE A 27 3.02 12.35 -0.19
N LYS A 28 3.03 12.31 -1.53
CA LYS A 28 2.77 11.07 -2.28
C LYS A 28 3.75 9.96 -1.92
N PHE A 29 5.05 10.27 -1.87
CA PHE A 29 6.07 9.29 -1.48
C PHE A 29 5.91 8.78 -0.03
N ILE A 30 5.59 9.67 0.92
CA ILE A 30 5.36 9.27 2.31
C ILE A 30 4.14 8.35 2.42
N VAL A 31 3.04 8.70 1.77
CA VAL A 31 1.80 7.91 1.83
C VAL A 31 1.99 6.55 1.14
N THR A 32 2.55 6.51 -0.07
CA THR A 32 2.84 5.25 -0.76
C THR A 32 3.80 4.38 0.05
N GLY A 33 4.85 4.95 0.63
CA GLY A 33 5.78 4.23 1.49
C GLY A 33 5.11 3.66 2.74
N ALA A 34 4.24 4.44 3.41
CA ALA A 34 3.48 3.98 4.57
C ALA A 34 2.54 2.81 4.22
N VAL A 35 1.85 2.89 3.09
CA VAL A 35 0.97 1.81 2.60
C VAL A 35 1.78 0.55 2.31
N LEU A 36 2.92 0.67 1.64
CA LEU A 36 3.78 -0.48 1.35
C LEU A 36 4.33 -1.13 2.62
N LEU A 37 4.72 -0.33 3.61
CA LEU A 37 5.17 -0.83 4.91
C LEU A 37 4.08 -1.63 5.62
N VAL A 38 2.84 -1.12 5.64
CA VAL A 38 1.68 -1.81 6.22
C VAL A 38 1.36 -3.08 5.42
N SER A 39 1.32 -3.01 4.10
CA SER A 39 1.06 -4.16 3.22
C SER A 39 2.07 -5.28 3.45
N ALA A 40 3.37 -4.95 3.43
CA ALA A 40 4.44 -5.91 3.68
C ALA A 40 4.42 -6.44 5.12
N GLY A 41 4.07 -5.60 6.10
CA GLY A 41 3.91 -5.99 7.50
C GLY A 41 2.77 -6.99 7.71
N VAL A 42 1.59 -6.73 7.14
CA VAL A 42 0.45 -7.67 7.18
C VAL A 42 0.79 -8.98 6.46
N ASP A 43 1.47 -8.93 5.32
CA ASP A 43 1.93 -10.12 4.61
C ASP A 43 2.93 -10.94 5.45
N ALA A 44 3.88 -10.28 6.12
CA ALA A 44 4.84 -10.94 6.99
C ALA A 44 4.18 -11.58 8.23
N ILE A 45 3.20 -10.89 8.84
CA ILE A 45 2.42 -11.40 9.97
C ILE A 45 1.56 -12.60 9.54
N SER A 46 0.85 -12.50 8.40
CA SER A 46 0.04 -13.60 7.85
C SER A 46 0.88 -14.85 7.54
N ARG A 47 2.08 -14.66 6.96
CA ARG A 47 3.00 -15.79 6.72
C ARG A 47 3.45 -16.47 8.01
N ARG A 48 3.57 -15.72 9.12
CA ARG A 48 3.92 -16.28 10.43
C ARG A 48 2.80 -17.14 11.03
N GLY A 49 1.53 -16.79 10.78
CA GLY A 49 0.37 -17.59 11.19
C GLY A 49 0.09 -18.80 10.31
N SER A 50 0.46 -18.75 9.02
CA SER A 50 0.28 -19.86 8.06
C SER A 50 1.35 -20.94 8.12
N ALA A 51 2.39 -20.76 8.94
CA ALA A 51 3.49 -21.72 9.14
C ALA A 51 3.32 -22.61 10.40
N VAL A 52 2.11 -22.61 10.97
CA VAL A 52 1.63 -23.53 12.03
C VAL A 52 0.63 -24.49 11.39
#